data_AF-A0A9W6QWV0-F1
#
_entry.id   AF-A0A9W6QWV0-F1
#
_cell.length_a   1.000
_cell.length_b   1.000
_cell.length_c   1.000
_cell.angle_alpha   90.00
_cell.angle_beta   90.00
_cell.angle_gamma   90.00
#
_symmetry.space_group_name_H-M   'P 1'
#
loop_
_entity.id
_entity.type
_entity.pdbx_description
1 polymer ?
#
loop_
_entity_poly.entity_id
_entity_poly.type
_entity_poly.pdbx_seq_one_letter_code
_entity_poly.pdbx_strand_id
1 'polypeptide(L)' 'MDLLKELVASLPSASLCGPVPFMAAVKAALLKRGVAAERIRYEVVGPDRELATA' A
#
# COMPACT_ATOMS: atom_id res chain seq x y z
N MET A 1 19.06 -10.00 -0.80
CA MET A 1 18.14 -9.39 0.20
C MET A 1 17.49 -8.13 -0.37
N ASP A 2 16.75 -8.21 -1.49
CA ASP A 2 15.79 -7.14 -1.85
C ASP A 2 14.75 -7.65 -2.87
N LEU A 3 14.31 -8.91 -2.71
CA LEU A 3 13.32 -9.55 -3.60
C LEU A 3 12.03 -8.72 -3.69
N LEU A 4 11.69 -8.02 -2.61
CA LEU A 4 10.52 -7.13 -2.56
C LEU A 4 10.67 -5.92 -3.49
N LYS A 5 11.86 -5.31 -3.59
CA LYS A 5 12.10 -4.21 -4.55
C LYS A 5 12.00 -4.69 -5.99
N GLU A 6 12.63 -5.82 -6.31
CA GLU A 6 12.59 -6.38 -7.66
C GLU A 6 11.15 -6.73 -8.06
N LEU A 7 10.40 -7.35 -7.15
CA LEU A 7 9.00 -7.67 -7.37
C LEU A 7 8.15 -6.40 -7.57
N VAL A 8 8.30 -5.38 -6.72
CA VAL A 8 7.55 -4.11 -6.84
C VAL A 8 7.96 -3.34 -8.10
N ALA A 9 9.23 -3.36 -8.47
CA ALA A 9 9.72 -2.71 -9.69
C ALA A 9 9.19 -3.40 -10.96
N SER A 10 9.01 -4.72 -10.92
CA SER A 10 8.48 -5.53 -12.03
C SER A 10 6.96 -5.48 -12.15
N LEU A 11 6.22 -5.03 -11.13
CA LEU A 11 4.76 -4.93 -11.18
C LEU A 11 4.30 -3.59 -11.77
N PRO A 12 3.27 -3.56 -12.64
CA PRO A 12 2.73 -2.30 -13.17
C PRO A 12 2.22 -1.38 -12.05
N SER A 13 1.80 -1.97 -10.92
CA SER A 13 1.36 -1.25 -9.72
C SER A 13 1.17 -2.18 -8.53
N ALA A 14 1.37 -1.67 -7.32
CA ALA A 14 1.06 -2.37 -6.08
C ALA A 14 -0.15 -1.74 -5.39
N SER A 15 -1.15 -2.56 -5.05
CA SER A 15 -2.29 -2.18 -4.21
C SER A 15 -2.07 -2.76 -2.81
N LEU A 16 -2.01 -1.89 -1.81
CA LEU A 16 -1.79 -2.24 -0.41
C LEU A 16 -3.07 -2.00 0.40
N CYS A 17 -3.42 -2.90 1.31
CA CYS A 17 -4.55 -2.74 2.22
C CYS A 17 -4.10 -2.95 3.68
N GLY A 18 -4.74 -2.24 4.61
CA GLY A 18 -4.51 -2.42 6.03
C GLY A 18 -4.86 -1.19 6.87
N PRO A 19 -4.66 -1.26 8.20
CA PRO A 19 -4.93 -0.15 9.10
C PRO A 19 -4.11 1.09 8.75
N VAL A 20 -4.70 2.29 8.89
CA VAL A 20 -4.05 3.58 8.55
C VAL A 20 -2.64 3.74 9.14
N PRO A 21 -2.38 3.52 10.45
CA PRO A 21 -1.03 3.69 10.98
C PRO A 21 -0.02 2.68 10.40
N PHE A 22 -0.48 1.47 10.08
CA PHE A 22 0.35 0.45 9.43
C PHE A 22 0.65 0.82 7.98
N MET A 23 -0.35 1.26 7.21
CA MET A 23 -0.18 1.74 5.84
C MET A 23 0.74 2.96 5.75
N ALA A 24 0.70 3.86 6.73
CA ALA A 24 1.64 4.98 6.83
C ALA A 24 3.09 4.50 7.00
N ALA A 25 3.33 3.51 7.86
CA ALA A 25 4.66 2.93 8.08
C ALA A 25 5.18 2.21 6.82
N VAL A 26 4.33 1.43 6.14
CA VAL A 26 4.68 0.73 4.89
C VAL A 26 5.03 1.73 3.79
N LYS A 27 4.23 2.79 3.61
CA LYS A 27 4.53 3.87 2.64
C LYS A 27 5.89 4.51 2.91
N ALA A 28 6.18 4.86 4.16
CA ALA A 28 7.46 5.44 4.54
C ALA A 28 8.65 4.50 4.23
N ALA A 29 8.48 3.19 4.45
CA ALA A 29 9.51 2.20 4.14
C ALA A 29 9.73 2.04 2.62
N LEU A 30 8.68 2.05 1.81
CA LEU A 30 8.76 1.95 0.35
C LEU A 30 9.42 3.19 -0.28
N LEU A 31 9.10 4.39 0.23
CA LEU A 31 9.75 5.64 -0.20
C LEU A 31 11.24 5.64 0.12
N LYS A 32 11.63 5.21 1.32
CA LYS A 32 13.06 5.04 1.69
C LYS A 32 13.80 4.04 0.79
N ARG A 33 13.06 3.12 0.16
CA ARG A 33 13.57 2.12 -0.79
C ARG A 33 13.55 2.61 -2.24
N GLY A 34 13.14 3.84 -2.52
CA GLY A 34 13.16 4.42 -3.87
C GLY A 34 11.97 4.03 -4.75
N VAL A 35 10.88 3.50 -4.17
CA VAL A 35 9.64 3.29 -4.91
C VAL A 35 8.99 4.65 -5.17
N ALA A 36 8.72 4.98 -6.43
CA ALA A 36 8.03 6.21 -6.82
C ALA A 36 6.65 6.29 -6.15
N ALA A 37 6.30 7.47 -5.61
CA ALA A 37 5.08 7.66 -4.86
C ALA A 37 3.82 7.35 -5.70
N GLU A 38 3.86 7.63 -7.00
CA GLU A 38 2.75 7.36 -7.93
C GLU A 38 2.46 5.87 -8.12
N ARG A 39 3.43 4.99 -7.81
CA ARG A 39 3.27 3.52 -7.88
C ARG A 39 2.72 2.91 -6.60
N ILE A 40 2.59 3.70 -5.53
CA ILE A 40 2.09 3.26 -4.22
C ILE A 40 0.60 3.60 -4.14
N ARG A 41 -0.26 2.62 -4.41
CA ARG A 41 -1.70 2.76 -4.18
C ARG A 41 -2.09 2.00 -2.93
N TYR A 42 -2.92 2.61 -2.09
CA TYR A 42 -3.46 1.94 -0.92
C TYR A 42 -4.94 2.24 -0.78
N GLU A 43 -5.68 1.23 -0.33
CA GLU A 43 -7.05 1.35 0.10
C GLU A 43 -7.08 1.22 1.62
N VAL A 44 -7.67 2.22 2.28
CA VAL A 44 -7.87 2.19 3.73
C VAL A 44 -9.10 1.34 3.99
N VAL A 45 -8.89 0.15 4.55
CA VAL A 45 -9.98 -0.64 5.11
C VAL A 45 -10.28 -0.05 6.49
N GLY A 46 -11.21 0.90 6.54
CA GLY A 46 -11.75 1.42 7.79
C GLY A 46 -12.66 0.38 8.46
N PRO A 47 -12.89 0.46 9.79
CA PRO A 47 -13.90 -0.36 10.42
C PRO A 47 -15.26 -0.04 9.79
N ASP A 48 -15.91 -1.07 9.29
CA ASP A 48 -17.25 -1.15 8.69
C ASP A 48 -18.08 0.15 8.79
N ARG A 49 -18.29 0.82 7.64
CA ARG A 49 -19.61 1.38 7.40
C ARG A 49 -20.32 0.28 6.63
N GLU A 50 -21.22 -0.42 7.30
CA GLU A 50 -22.10 -1.40 6.69
C GLU A 50 -22.54 -0.85 5.33
N LEU A 51 -22.49 -1.68 4.28
CA LEU A 51 -23.38 -1.47 3.15
C LEU A 51 -24.80 -1.63 3.72
N ALA A 52 -25.31 -0.57 4.33
CA ALA A 52 -26.70 -0.43 4.70
C ALA A 52 -27.47 -0.38 3.39
N THR A 53 -27.90 -1.56 2.95
CA THR A 53 -28.97 -1.70 1.97
C THR A 53 -30.23 -1.15 2.63
N ALA A 54 -30.67 0.03 2.17
CA ALA A 54 -32.07 0.43 2.23
C ALA A 54 -32.73 0.03 0.92
#